data_AF-A0A7C5NUM9-F1
#
_entry.id   AF-A0A7C5NUM9-F1
#
_cell.length_a   1.000
_cell.length_b   1.000
_cell.length_c   1.000
_cell.angle_alpha   90.00
_cell.angle_beta   90.00
_cell.angle_gamma   90.00
#
_symmetry.space_group_name_H-M   'P 1'
#
loop_
_entity.id
_entity.type
_entity.pdbx_description
1 polymer ?
#
loop_
_entity_poly.entity_id
_entity_poly.type
_entity_poly.pdbx_seq_one_letter_code
_entity_poly.pdbx_strand_id
1 'polypeptide(L)'
;MTIHNPIWFLALIIVLPSIVFIFFVGRWLHTRRLHMFIAARLRGLLVTSENFHLLLIKLILVLVGSALIVFSLTRPLLNETVTEIPIVGVDFMIAVDCSN
;
A
#
# COMPACT_ATOMS: atom_id res chain seq x y z
N MET A 1 2.48 16.75 11.31
CA MET A 1 2.00 15.34 11.32
C MET A 1 3.23 14.47 11.47
N THR A 2 3.41 13.87 12.64
CA THR A 2 4.65 13.23 13.10
C THR A 2 4.81 11.80 12.59
N ILE A 3 6.06 11.44 12.27
CA ILE A 3 6.55 10.14 11.73
C ILE A 3 6.27 8.95 12.69
N HIS A 4 5.80 9.22 13.91
CA HIS A 4 5.56 8.24 14.97
C HIS A 4 4.25 7.44 14.86
N ASN A 5 3.41 7.68 13.86
CA ASN A 5 2.14 6.95 13.76
C ASN A 5 2.28 5.73 12.82
N PRO A 6 2.32 4.47 13.33
CA PRO A 6 2.55 3.26 12.54
C PRO A 6 1.34 2.87 11.65
N ILE A 7 0.39 3.78 11.42
CA ILE A 7 -0.80 3.56 10.59
C ILE A 7 -0.43 3.12 9.16
N TRP A 8 0.70 3.57 8.64
CA TRP A 8 1.15 3.13 7.31
C TRP A 8 1.49 1.63 7.26
N PHE A 9 2.03 1.07 8.35
CA PHE A 9 2.31 -0.35 8.46
C PHE A 9 1.00 -1.14 8.54
N LEU A 10 0.00 -0.62 9.26
CA LEU A 10 -1.36 -1.17 9.28
C LEU A 10 -2.00 -1.15 7.88
N ALA A 11 -1.85 -0.06 7.12
CA ALA A 11 -2.37 0.01 5.75
C ALA A 11 -1.75 -1.07 4.85
N LEU A 12 -0.44 -1.29 4.95
CA LEU A 12 0.26 -2.33 4.18
C LEU A 12 -0.16 -3.74 4.60
N ILE A 13 -0.32 -3.97 5.91
CA ILE A 13 -0.83 -5.23 6.48
C ILE A 13 -2.26 -5.51 6.04
N ILE A 14 -3.10 -4.51 5.82
CA ILE A 14 -4.49 -4.75 5.40
C ILE A 14 -4.57 -4.92 3.88
N VAL A 15 -3.86 -4.09 3.12
CA VAL A 15 -3.96 -4.04 1.65
C VAL A 15 -3.41 -5.32 1.01
N LEU A 16 -2.23 -5.78 1.40
CA LEU A 16 -1.61 -6.96 0.80
C LEU A 16 -2.45 -8.25 0.95
N PRO A 17 -2.88 -8.67 2.16
CA PRO A 17 -3.71 -9.86 2.29
C PRO A 17 -5.10 -9.67 1.70
N SER A 18 -5.66 -8.45 1.65
CA SER A 18 -6.93 -8.20 0.96
C SER A 18 -6.80 -8.48 -0.53
N ILE A 19 -5.72 -8.05 -1.18
CA ILE A 19 -5.44 -8.35 -2.59
C ILE A 19 -5.32 -9.85 -2.81
N VAL A 20 -4.57 -10.54 -1.95
CA VAL A 20 -4.42 -12.01 -2.02
C VAL A 20 -5.78 -12.71 -1.82
N PHE A 21 -6.56 -12.28 -0.84
CA PHE A 21 -7.87 -12.85 -0.55
C PHE A 21 -8.84 -12.68 -1.73
N ILE A 22 -8.97 -11.46 -2.28
CA ILE A 22 -9.83 -11.18 -3.44
C ILE A 22 -9.42 -12.04 -4.63
N PHE A 23 -8.11 -12.21 -4.85
CA PHE A 23 -7.59 -13.04 -5.93
C PHE A 23 -8.01 -14.52 -5.78
N PHE A 24 -7.81 -15.10 -4.60
CA PHE A 24 -8.18 -16.50 -4.35
C PHE A 24 -9.69 -16.71 -4.37
N VAL A 25 -10.47 -15.79 -3.79
CA VAL A 25 -11.94 -15.86 -3.80
C VAL A 25 -12.48 -15.73 -5.22
N GLY A 26 -11.99 -14.76 -5.99
CA GLY A 26 -12.37 -14.58 -7.40
C GLY A 26 -12.10 -15.84 -8.21
N ARG A 27 -10.94 -16.46 -8.01
CA ARG A 27 -10.57 -17.72 -8.66
C ARG A 27 -11.47 -18.87 -8.22
N TRP A 28 -11.71 -19.03 -6.92
CA TRP A 28 -12.59 -20.08 -6.39
C TRP A 28 -14.03 -19.96 -6.92
N LEU A 29 -14.56 -18.75 -6.97
CA LEU A 29 -15.88 -18.47 -7.56
C LEU A 29 -15.89 -18.75 -9.06
N HIS A 30 -14.83 -18.38 -9.79
CA HIS A 30 -14.70 -18.68 -11.21
C HIS A 30 -14.71 -20.19 -11.48
N THR A 31 -13.88 -20.95 -10.73
CA THR A 31 -13.85 -22.41 -10.81
C THR A 31 -15.21 -23.01 -10.46
N ARG A 32 -15.87 -22.54 -9.40
CA ARG A 32 -17.22 -23.01 -9.03
C ARG A 32 -18.27 -22.75 -10.10
N ARG A 33 -18.23 -21.59 -10.77
CA ARG A 33 -19.13 -21.30 -11.89
C ARG A 33 -18.84 -22.21 -13.08
N LEU A 34 -17.57 -22.40 -13.44
CA LEU A 34 -17.19 -23.36 -14.49
C LEU A 34 -17.68 -24.78 -14.18
N HIS A 35 -17.67 -25.18 -12.90
CA HIS A 35 -18.21 -26.47 -12.45
C HIS A 35 -19.72 -26.62 -12.68
N MET A 36 -20.50 -25.53 -12.63
CA MET A 36 -21.96 -25.56 -12.84
C MET A 36 -22.34 -25.59 -14.32
N PHE A 37 -21.54 -24.99 -15.22
CA PHE A 37 -21.93 -24.78 -16.61
C PHE A 37 -21.24 -25.72 -17.63
N ILE A 38 -20.15 -26.40 -17.27
CA ILE A 38 -19.33 -27.15 -18.23
C ILE A 38 -19.39 -28.67 -17.98
N ALA A 39 -19.84 -29.41 -19.00
CA ALA A 39 -19.77 -30.87 -19.07
C ALA A 39 -18.33 -31.34 -18.79
N ALA A 40 -18.16 -32.39 -17.97
CA ALA A 40 -16.87 -32.83 -17.43
C ALA A 40 -15.73 -32.96 -18.48
N ARG A 41 -16.08 -33.20 -19.75
CA ARG A 41 -15.16 -33.33 -20.88
C ARG A 41 -14.49 -32.02 -21.34
N LEU A 42 -15.16 -30.86 -21.25
CA LEU A 42 -14.55 -29.57 -21.61
C LEU A 42 -13.60 -29.02 -20.53
N ARG A 43 -13.67 -29.58 -19.31
CA ARG A 43 -12.83 -29.15 -18.18
C ARG A 43 -11.35 -29.39 -18.44
N GLY A 44 -10.99 -30.53 -19.03
CA GLY A 44 -9.60 -30.84 -19.36
C GLY A 44 -8.99 -29.86 -20.37
N LEU A 45 -9.81 -29.33 -21.28
CA LEU A 45 -9.38 -28.36 -22.29
C LEU A 45 -9.22 -26.95 -21.71
N LEU A 46 -10.08 -26.53 -20.77
CA LEU A 46 -9.98 -25.21 -20.13
C LEU A 46 -8.90 -25.15 -19.04
N VAL A 47 -8.77 -26.19 -18.21
CA VAL A 47 -7.75 -26.24 -17.15
C VAL A 47 -6.33 -26.22 -17.73
N THR A 48 -6.15 -26.76 -18.94
CA THR A 48 -4.86 -26.71 -19.66
C THR A 48 -4.55 -25.32 -20.24
N SER A 49 -5.58 -24.48 -20.46
CA SER A 49 -5.42 -23.16 -21.08
C SER A 49 -5.00 -22.05 -20.10
N GLU A 50 -5.13 -22.27 -18.79
CA GLU A 50 -4.80 -21.25 -17.80
C GLU A 50 -3.33 -21.37 -17.39
N ASN A 51 -2.49 -20.51 -17.95
CA ASN A 51 -1.09 -20.37 -17.55
C ASN A 51 -1.00 -19.82 -16.11
N PHE A 52 -1.08 -20.72 -15.14
CA PHE A 52 -0.99 -20.44 -13.71
C PHE A 52 0.21 -19.52 -13.38
N HIS A 53 1.34 -19.75 -14.04
CA HIS A 53 2.56 -18.95 -13.87
C HIS A 53 2.37 -17.48 -14.24
N LEU A 54 1.72 -17.18 -15.38
CA LEU A 54 1.45 -15.80 -15.78
C LEU A 54 0.49 -15.11 -14.80
N LEU A 55 -0.47 -15.87 -14.29
CA LEU A 55 -1.43 -15.41 -13.30
C LEU A 55 -0.73 -15.08 -11.97
N LEU A 56 0.23 -15.91 -11.55
CA LEU A 56 1.06 -15.68 -10.36
C LEU A 56 1.98 -14.46 -10.54
N ILE A 57 2.63 -14.34 -11.69
CA ILE A 57 3.48 -13.18 -12.02
C ILE A 57 2.66 -11.89 -11.96
N LYS A 58 1.45 -11.89 -12.51
CA LYS A 58 0.55 -10.74 -12.44
C LYS A 58 0.18 -10.39 -11.01
N LEU A 59 -0.10 -11.38 -10.16
CA LEU A 59 -0.37 -11.16 -8.73
C LEU A 59 0.83 -10.53 -8.03
N ILE A 60 2.03 -11.08 -8.23
CA ILE A 60 3.27 -10.55 -7.63
C ILE A 60 3.48 -9.10 -8.08
N LEU A 61 3.30 -8.81 -9.37
CA LEU A 61 3.46 -7.45 -9.90
C LEU A 61 2.48 -6.46 -9.26
N VAL A 62 1.23 -6.86 -9.04
CA VAL A 62 0.22 -6.04 -8.35
C VAL A 62 0.61 -5.81 -6.89
N LEU A 63 1.08 -6.85 -6.19
CA LEU A 63 1.53 -6.72 -4.80
C LEU A 63 2.71 -5.76 -4.68
N VAL A 64 3.74 -5.93 -5.51
CA VAL A 64 4.92 -5.04 -5.53
C VAL A 64 4.51 -3.60 -5.88
N GLY A 65 3.68 -3.41 -6.90
CA GLY A 65 3.18 -2.09 -7.28
C GLY A 65 2.38 -1.42 -6.17
N SER A 66 1.49 -2.15 -5.50
CA SER A 66 0.71 -1.62 -4.38
C SER A 66 1.60 -1.25 -3.18
N ALA A 67 2.61 -2.08 -2.86
CA ALA A 67 3.58 -1.77 -1.82
C ALA A 67 4.38 -0.49 -2.13
N LEU A 68 4.82 -0.32 -3.38
CA LEU A 68 5.49 0.90 -3.86
C LEU A 68 4.60 2.13 -3.77
N ILE A 69 3.31 2.02 -4.12
CA ILE A 69 2.36 3.13 -3.98
C ILE A 69 2.23 3.54 -2.52
N VAL A 70 2.00 2.58 -1.62
CA VAL A 70 1.89 2.88 -0.18
C VAL A 70 3.17 3.53 0.33
N PHE A 71 4.34 3.00 -0.06
CA PHE A 71 5.64 3.54 0.29
C PHE A 71 5.88 4.96 -0.25
N SER A 72 5.50 5.23 -1.49
CA SER A 72 5.60 6.56 -2.09
C SER A 72 4.66 7.55 -1.41
N LEU A 73 3.45 7.11 -1.07
CA LEU A 73 2.43 7.93 -0.41
C LEU A 73 2.86 8.36 1.00
N THR A 74 3.55 7.47 1.72
CA THR A 74 4.00 7.74 3.09
C THR A 74 5.23 8.61 3.15
N ARG A 75 5.89 8.89 2.01
CA ARG A 75 7.11 9.72 1.90
C ARG A 75 8.02 9.52 3.11
N PRO A 76 8.50 8.29 3.35
CA PRO A 76 9.35 8.04 4.50
C PRO A 76 10.55 8.96 4.37
N LEU A 77 10.70 9.88 5.33
CA LEU A 77 11.87 10.74 5.46
C LEU A 77 13.03 9.83 5.84
N LEU A 78 13.62 9.21 4.82
CA LEU A 78 14.84 8.42 4.90
C LEU A 78 15.96 9.42 5.18
N ASN A 79 16.20 9.66 6.47
CA ASN A 79 17.37 10.38 6.96
C ASN A 79 17.33 11.92 6.90
N GLU A 80 16.17 12.54 6.73
CA GLU A 80 16.04 13.97 7.01
C GLU A 80 15.68 14.15 8.48
N THR A 81 16.69 14.49 9.28
CA THR A 81 16.46 15.12 10.58
C THR A 81 15.70 16.41 10.28
N VAL A 82 14.38 16.39 10.49
CA VAL A 82 13.61 17.63 10.56
C VAL A 82 14.16 18.35 11.77
N THR A 83 15.19 19.17 11.55
CA THR A 83 15.59 20.20 12.47
C THR A 83 14.41 21.16 12.48
N GLU A 84 13.45 20.87 13.34
CA GLU A 84 12.55 21.88 13.87
C GLU A 84 13.48 22.89 14.51
N ILE A 85 13.93 23.89 13.76
CA ILE A 85 14.55 25.08 14.32
C ILE A 85 13.38 25.72 15.06
N PRO A 86 13.32 25.70 16.40
CA PRO A 86 12.31 26.47 17.09
C PRO A 86 12.64 27.91 16.72
N ILE A 87 11.83 28.52 15.88
CA ILE A 87 11.82 29.97 15.72
C ILE A 87 11.24 30.46 17.04
N VAL A 88 12.09 30.52 18.06
CA VAL A 88 11.84 31.28 19.28
C VAL A 88 11.69 32.70 18.76
N GLY A 89 10.45 33.20 18.74
CA GLY A 89 10.21 34.61 18.47
C GLY A 89 11.11 35.39 19.41
N VAL A 90 12.11 36.06 18.86
CA VAL A 90 12.96 36.95 19.64
C VAL A 90 12.06 38.13 20.00
N ASP A 91 11.53 38.11 21.21
CA ASP A 91 10.83 39.26 21.78
C ASP A 91 11.87 40.38 21.98
N PHE A 92 12.00 41.23 20.97
CA PHE A 92 12.80 42.44 21.06
C PHE A 92 12.04 43.46 21.91
N MET A 93 12.40 43.57 23.19
CA MET A 93 11.96 44.65 24.05
C MET A 93 12.88 45.86 23.85
N ILE A 94 12.42 46.85 23.08
CA ILE A 94 13.12 48.12 22.91
C ILE A 94 12.78 49.00 24.12
N ALA A 95 13.74 49.19 25.02
CA ALA A 95 13.67 50.22 26.05
C ALA A 95 14.22 51.53 25.47
N VAL A 96 13.36 52.54 25.35
CA VAL A 96 13.77 53.91 25.03
C VAL A 96 13.95 54.64 26.35
N ASP A 97 15.18 55.02 26.68
CA ASP A 97 15.45 55.91 27.81
C ASP A 97 15.19 57.35 27.36
N CYS A 98 14.16 57.97 27.93
CA CYS A 98 13.91 59.40 27.81
C CYS A 98 14.54 60.10 29.03
N SER A 99 15.87 60.11 29.09
CA SER A 99 16.59 61.00 29.99
C SER A 99 16.65 62.40 29.34
N ASN A 100 16.18 63.39 30.09
CA ASN A 100 16.00 64.80 29.71
C ASN A 100 17.26 65.62 29.96
#